data_AF-A0A2I0TLT3-F1
#
_entry.id   AF-A0A2I0TLT3-F1
#
_cell.length_a   1.000
_cell.length_b   1.000
_cell.length_c   1.000
_cell.angle_alpha   90.00
_cell.angle_beta   90.00
_cell.angle_gamma   90.00
#
_symmetry.space_group_name_H-M   'P 1'
#
loop_
_entity.id
_entity.type
_entity.pdbx_description
1 polymer ?
#
loop_
_entity_poly.entity_id
_entity_poly.type
_entity_poly.pdbx_seq_one_letter_code
_entity_poly.pdbx_strand_id
1 'polypeptide(L)'
;MMSDMSFLGVAGKVFALGSKNNSQGLDLAEAEKACVDLSARLATAEELKRAVLDCSFAGCTMGWLAGGSTGTIICRKTGSKQQSVKAIDVKIETDPFVNDQYDAFCVKDEGQH
;
A
#
# COMPACT_ATOMS: atom_id res chain seq x y z
N MET A 1 28.47 19.54 -17.22
CA MET A 1 27.24 19.74 -16.45
C MET A 1 26.12 18.97 -17.14
N MET A 2 25.81 17.75 -16.69
CA MET A 2 24.56 17.09 -17.07
C MET A 2 23.50 17.57 -16.09
N SER A 3 22.85 18.66 -16.48
CA SER A 3 21.73 19.22 -15.76
C SER A 3 20.53 18.29 -15.92
N ASP A 4 19.81 18.09 -14.82
CA ASP A 4 18.48 17.53 -14.76
C ASP A 4 18.33 16.04 -15.05
N MET A 5 18.98 15.22 -14.23
CA MET A 5 18.39 13.94 -13.88
C MET A 5 17.34 14.21 -12.80
N SER A 6 16.17 14.66 -13.24
CA SER A 6 14.93 14.50 -12.50
C SER A 6 14.70 13.00 -12.28
N PHE A 7 15.41 12.42 -11.32
CA PHE A 7 14.91 11.29 -10.55
C PHE A 7 13.79 11.84 -9.66
N LEU A 8 12.72 12.39 -10.25
CA LEU A 8 11.42 12.18 -9.66
C LEU A 8 11.25 10.67 -9.78
N GLY A 9 11.69 9.97 -8.73
CA GLY A 9 11.50 8.54 -8.63
C GLY A 9 10.06 8.31 -9.01
N VAL A 10 9.87 7.55 -10.08
CA VAL A 10 8.56 7.06 -10.48
C VAL A 10 8.13 6.19 -9.31
N ALA A 11 7.55 6.83 -8.29
CA ALA A 11 7.12 6.17 -7.09
C ALA A 11 5.96 5.32 -7.57
N GLY A 12 6.24 4.04 -7.78
CA GLY A 12 5.27 3.11 -8.32
C GLY A 12 3.94 3.29 -7.62
N LYS A 13 2.86 3.22 -8.39
CA LYS A 13 1.53 3.50 -7.86
C LYS A 13 1.17 2.38 -6.89
N VAL A 14 1.10 2.73 -5.60
CA VAL A 14 0.68 1.79 -4.56
C VAL A 14 -0.84 1.71 -4.55
N PHE A 15 -1.38 0.50 -4.57
CA PHE A 15 -2.81 0.24 -4.47
C PHE A 15 -3.06 -0.94 -3.54
N ALA A 16 -4.18 -0.91 -2.82
CA ALA A 16 -4.63 -2.04 -2.01
C ALA A 16 -5.50 -2.97 -2.85
N LEU A 17 -5.26 -4.26 -2.72
CA LEU A 17 -5.98 -5.32 -3.40
C LEU A 17 -6.57 -6.26 -2.36
N GLY A 18 -7.89 -6.28 -2.23
CA GLY A 18 -8.58 -7.22 -1.35
C GLY A 18 -8.71 -8.61 -1.95
N SER A 19 -9.08 -9.60 -1.12
CA SER A 19 -9.36 -10.94 -1.60
C SER A 19 -10.50 -10.95 -2.61
N LYS A 20 -10.32 -11.67 -3.72
CA LYS A 20 -11.35 -11.85 -4.77
C LYS A 20 -12.67 -12.42 -4.23
N ASN A 21 -12.61 -13.11 -3.09
CA ASN A 21 -13.77 -13.69 -2.42
C ASN A 21 -14.39 -12.82 -1.30
N ASN A 22 -13.84 -11.63 -1.01
CA ASN A 22 -14.38 -10.64 -0.05
C ASN A 22 -14.80 -11.19 1.34
N SER A 23 -14.31 -12.38 1.73
CA SER A 23 -14.83 -13.12 2.90
C SER A 23 -13.73 -13.63 3.82
N GLN A 24 -12.49 -13.73 3.33
CA GLN A 24 -11.31 -14.12 4.08
C GLN A 24 -10.16 -13.22 3.60
N GLY A 25 -9.41 -12.63 4.53
CA GLY A 25 -8.22 -11.86 4.20
C GLY A 25 -7.26 -12.70 3.35
N LEU A 26 -6.42 -12.04 2.57
CA LEU A 26 -5.40 -12.74 1.78
C LEU A 26 -4.32 -13.25 2.73
N ASP A 27 -3.76 -14.44 2.49
CA ASP A 27 -2.47 -14.81 3.07
C ASP A 27 -1.32 -14.07 2.36
N LEU A 28 -0.12 -14.00 2.97
CA LEU A 28 1.07 -13.42 2.32
C LEU A 28 1.31 -14.01 0.93
N ALA A 29 1.20 -15.33 0.78
CA ALA A 29 1.43 -16.01 -0.49
C ALA A 29 0.36 -15.68 -1.54
N GLU A 30 -0.90 -15.53 -1.10
CA GLU A 30 -2.00 -15.16 -1.98
C GLU A 30 -1.92 -13.68 -2.38
N ALA A 31 -1.58 -12.81 -1.44
CA ALA A 31 -1.34 -11.40 -1.66
C ALA A 31 -0.24 -11.16 -2.69
N GLU A 32 0.90 -11.86 -2.54
CA GLU A 32 2.00 -11.79 -3.49
C GLU A 32 1.55 -12.24 -4.89
N LYS A 33 0.91 -13.40 -4.98
CA LYS A 33 0.43 -13.94 -6.25
C LYS A 33 -0.57 -12.99 -6.92
N ALA A 34 -1.49 -12.41 -6.15
CA ALA A 34 -2.49 -11.49 -6.66
C ALA A 34 -1.86 -10.19 -7.20
N CYS A 35 -0.81 -9.65 -6.55
CA CYS A 35 -0.03 -8.54 -7.10
C CYS A 35 0.68 -8.95 -8.40
N VAL A 36 1.32 -10.13 -8.42
CA VAL A 36 2.04 -10.64 -9.61
C VAL A 36 1.10 -10.84 -10.81
N ASP A 37 -0.11 -11.35 -10.58
CA ASP A 37 -1.16 -11.49 -11.61
C ASP A 37 -1.51 -10.14 -12.28
N LEU A 38 -1.38 -9.03 -11.54
CA LEU A 38 -1.60 -7.66 -12.03
C LEU A 38 -0.34 -7.01 -12.63
N SER A 39 0.74 -7.79 -12.82
CA SER A 39 2.07 -7.28 -13.17
C SER A 39 2.56 -6.22 -12.18
N ALA A 40 2.29 -6.46 -10.90
CA ALA A 40 2.73 -5.66 -9.77
C ALA A 40 3.50 -6.55 -8.79
N ARG A 41 4.12 -5.94 -7.80
CA ARG A 41 4.84 -6.62 -6.72
C ARG A 41 4.29 -6.15 -5.38
N LEU A 42 4.46 -6.94 -4.32
CA LEU A 42 4.15 -6.47 -2.97
C LEU A 42 4.96 -5.19 -2.68
N ALA A 43 4.27 -4.17 -2.22
CA ALA A 43 4.87 -2.91 -1.81
C ALA A 43 5.69 -3.11 -0.53
N THR A 44 6.80 -2.41 -0.43
CA THR A 44 7.59 -2.31 0.80
C THR A 44 6.98 -1.28 1.74
N ALA A 45 7.35 -1.37 3.03
CA ALA A 45 6.97 -0.38 4.02
C ALA A 45 7.35 1.05 3.63
N GLU A 46 8.50 1.22 2.97
CA GLU A 46 8.98 2.52 2.51
C GLU A 46 8.15 3.07 1.35
N GLU A 47 7.81 2.22 0.37
CA GLU A 47 6.95 2.61 -0.76
C GLU A 47 5.56 3.02 -0.28
N LEU A 48 4.96 2.25 0.64
CA LEU A 48 3.66 2.59 1.22
C LEU A 48 3.72 3.91 2.01
N LYS A 49 4.76 4.11 2.83
CA LYS A 49 4.98 5.37 3.56
C LYS A 49 5.10 6.55 2.62
N ARG A 50 5.90 6.42 1.55
CA ARG A 50 6.01 7.46 0.52
C ARG A 50 4.67 7.74 -0.14
N ALA A 51 3.93 6.72 -0.56
CA ALA A 51 2.63 6.92 -1.18
C ALA A 51 1.63 7.68 -0.28
N VAL A 52 1.67 7.45 1.03
CA VAL A 52 0.88 8.23 2.00
C VAL A 52 1.40 9.67 2.16
N LEU A 53 2.73 9.86 2.24
CA LEU A 53 3.36 11.18 2.35
C LEU A 53 3.11 12.05 1.11
N ASP A 54 3.22 11.46 -0.07
CA ASP A 54 2.96 12.07 -1.38
C ASP A 54 1.45 12.26 -1.65
N CYS A 55 0.57 11.88 -0.70
CA CYS A 55 -0.88 11.91 -0.85
C CYS A 55 -1.39 11.10 -2.08
N SER A 56 -0.58 10.18 -2.58
CA SER A 56 -0.91 9.25 -3.69
C SER A 56 -1.78 8.09 -3.20
N PHE A 57 -1.73 7.80 -1.89
CA PHE A 57 -2.58 6.81 -1.22
C PHE A 57 -3.41 7.46 -0.11
N ALA A 58 -4.73 7.41 -0.24
CA ALA A 58 -5.67 7.99 0.74
C ALA A 58 -6.59 6.96 1.42
N GLY A 59 -6.43 5.67 1.11
CA GLY A 59 -7.22 4.60 1.72
C GLY A 59 -6.83 4.37 3.19
N CYS A 60 -7.82 4.16 4.05
CA CYS A 60 -7.61 3.77 5.45
C CYS A 60 -7.76 2.26 5.56
N THR A 61 -6.80 1.53 4.99
CA THR A 61 -6.82 0.07 5.01
C THR A 61 -5.53 -0.48 5.61
N MET A 62 -5.55 -1.78 5.89
CA MET A 62 -4.40 -2.55 6.31
C MET A 62 -4.20 -3.74 5.38
N GLY A 63 -2.95 -4.12 5.18
CA GLY A 63 -2.63 -5.16 4.21
C GLY A 63 -1.19 -5.62 4.26
N TRP A 64 -0.91 -6.70 3.54
CA TRP A 64 0.40 -7.32 3.44
C TRP A 64 1.39 -6.45 2.67
N LEU A 65 2.62 -6.48 3.15
CA LEU A 65 3.80 -5.85 2.57
C LEU A 65 4.83 -6.91 2.21
N ALA A 66 5.78 -6.50 1.37
CA ALA A 66 6.94 -7.31 1.04
C ALA A 66 7.69 -7.70 2.32
N GLY A 67 7.97 -8.99 2.48
CA GLY A 67 8.69 -9.54 3.62
C GLY A 67 7.81 -10.10 4.75
N GLY A 68 6.50 -10.23 4.55
CA GLY A 68 5.61 -10.87 5.53
C GLY A 68 5.23 -9.98 6.71
N SER A 69 5.40 -8.67 6.57
CA SER A 69 4.83 -7.69 7.50
C SER A 69 3.51 -7.16 6.97
N THR A 70 2.67 -6.62 7.83
CA THR A 70 1.48 -5.87 7.44
C THR A 70 1.67 -4.39 7.67
N GLY A 71 1.17 -3.59 6.74
CA GLY A 71 1.05 -2.14 6.88
C GLY A 71 -0.36 -1.79 7.32
N THR A 72 -0.51 -0.85 8.23
CA THR A 72 -1.78 -0.26 8.62
C THR A 72 -1.70 1.23 8.41
N ILE A 73 -2.58 1.77 7.57
CA ILE A 73 -2.58 3.20 7.27
C ILE A 73 -3.36 3.93 8.36
N ILE A 74 -2.66 4.81 9.07
CA ILE A 74 -3.24 5.61 10.13
C ILE A 74 -3.90 6.82 9.50
N CYS A 75 -5.21 6.86 9.64
CA CYS A 75 -6.03 7.92 9.10
C CYS A 75 -6.55 8.85 10.19
N ARG A 76 -6.41 10.15 9.98
CA ARG A 76 -6.98 11.17 10.85
C ARG A 76 -8.12 11.89 10.16
N LYS A 77 -9.26 11.99 10.86
CA LYS A 77 -10.36 12.87 10.47
C LYS A 77 -9.90 14.31 10.63
N THR A 78 -9.75 15.02 9.52
CA THR A 78 -9.37 16.43 9.47
C THR A 78 -10.61 17.25 9.08
N GLY A 79 -11.56 17.40 10.00
CA GLY A 79 -12.73 18.26 9.82
C GLY A 79 -13.97 17.84 10.61
N SER A 80 -14.84 18.81 10.94
CA SER A 80 -16.13 18.60 11.59
C SER A 80 -17.19 17.96 10.67
N LYS A 81 -16.90 17.80 9.36
CA LYS A 81 -17.71 17.06 8.40
C LYS A 81 -17.04 15.72 8.09
N GLN A 82 -17.80 14.64 8.13
CA GLN A 82 -17.34 13.24 8.15
C GLN A 82 -16.57 12.73 6.90
N GLN A 83 -16.19 13.59 5.95
CA GLN A 83 -15.71 13.21 4.62
C GLN A 83 -14.23 13.52 4.32
N SER A 84 -13.51 14.23 5.19
CA SER A 84 -12.07 14.49 5.01
C SER A 84 -11.23 13.59 5.92
N VAL A 85 -11.12 12.32 5.53
CA VAL A 85 -10.19 11.38 6.16
C VAL A 85 -8.87 11.45 5.40
N LYS A 86 -7.79 11.83 6.08
CA LYS A 86 -6.44 11.91 5.48
C LYS A 86 -5.55 10.83 6.09
N ALA A 87 -4.89 10.06 5.24
CA ALA A 87 -3.79 9.20 5.64
C ALA A 87 -2.64 10.10 6.14
N ILE A 88 -2.26 9.94 7.40
CA ILE A 88 -1.24 10.77 8.05
C ILE A 88 0.04 10.00 8.34
N ASP A 89 -0.06 8.68 8.53
CA ASP A 89 1.07 7.85 8.89
C ASP A 89 0.81 6.38 8.50
N VAL A 90 1.84 5.53 8.59
CA VAL A 90 1.76 4.10 8.29
C VAL A 90 2.46 3.32 9.40
N LYS A 91 1.67 2.50 10.10
CA LYS A 91 2.17 1.55 11.10
C LYS A 91 2.56 0.25 10.39
N ILE A 92 3.72 -0.31 10.73
CA ILE A 92 4.20 -1.58 10.17
C ILE A 92 4.23 -2.61 11.28
N GLU A 93 3.62 -3.77 11.07
CA GLU A 93 3.52 -4.87 12.04
C GLU A 93 4.12 -6.14 11.43
N THR A 94 5.17 -6.67 12.04
CA THR A 94 5.85 -7.89 11.58
C THR A 94 5.15 -9.17 12.06
N ASP A 95 4.30 -9.06 13.07
CA ASP A 95 3.47 -10.13 13.62
C ASP A 95 2.00 -9.72 13.46
N PRO A 96 1.40 -9.94 12.28
CA PRO A 96 0.01 -9.62 12.06
C PRO A 96 -0.89 -10.53 12.89
N PHE A 97 -1.96 -9.95 13.45
CA PHE A 97 -3.01 -10.71 14.09
C PHE A 97 -3.66 -11.64 13.06
N VAL A 98 -3.48 -12.95 13.24
CA VAL A 98 -3.95 -14.01 12.32
C VAL A 98 -5.48 -14.01 12.09
N ASN A 99 -6.22 -13.18 12.81
CA ASN A 99 -7.69 -13.12 12.76
C ASN A 99 -8.25 -11.87 12.07
N ASP A 100 -7.40 -10.97 11.59
CA ASP A 100 -7.81 -9.78 10.84
C ASP A 100 -7.76 -10.03 9.33
N GLN A 101 -8.71 -9.44 8.60
CA GLN A 101 -8.73 -9.50 7.15
C GLN A 101 -7.76 -8.46 6.59
N TYR A 102 -6.62 -8.92 6.07
CA TYR A 102 -5.63 -8.07 5.43
C TYR A 102 -5.85 -8.02 3.91
N ASP A 103 -5.79 -6.81 3.36
CA ASP A 103 -5.61 -6.60 1.92
C ASP A 103 -4.15 -6.91 1.52
N ALA A 104 -3.82 -6.75 0.25
CA ALA A 104 -2.45 -6.76 -0.26
C ALA A 104 -2.08 -5.37 -0.75
N PHE A 105 -0.97 -4.79 -0.27
CA PHE A 105 -0.43 -3.58 -0.88
C PHE A 105 0.45 -3.96 -2.06
N CYS A 106 0.01 -3.61 -3.25
CA CYS A 106 0.77 -3.83 -4.47
C CYS A 106 1.36 -2.50 -4.95
N VAL A 107 2.59 -2.54 -5.44
CA VAL A 107 3.25 -1.43 -6.14
C VAL A 107 3.47 -1.83 -7.59
N LYS A 108 3.11 -0.93 -8.50
CA LYS A 108 3.38 -1.06 -9.92
C LYS A 108 4.24 0.10 -10.37
N ASP A 109 5.45 -0.19 -10.84
CA ASP A 109 6.32 0.80 -11.48
C ASP A 109 5.62 1.36 -12.72
N GLU A 110 5.35 2.67 -12.75
CA GLU A 110 4.74 3.34 -13.92
C GLU A 110 5.79 3.62 -15.03
N GLY A 111 6.64 2.62 -15.30
CA GLY A 111 7.75 2.68 -16.24
C GLY A 111 7.54 1.82 -17.48
N GLN A 112 6.93 2.44 -18.50
CA GLN A 112 7.03 2.19 -19.96
C GLN A 112 5.97 1.27 -20.62
N HIS A 113 4.94 1.90 -21.20
CA HIS A 113 4.46 1.59 -22.55
C HIS A 113 4.16 2.90 -23.29
#